data_AF-E9CLF5-F1
#
_entry.id   AF-E9CLF5-F1
#
_cell.length_a   1.000
_cell.length_b   1.000
_cell.length_c   1.000
_cell.angle_alpha   90.00
_cell.angle_beta   90.00
_cell.angle_gamma   90.00
#
_symmetry.space_group_name_H-M   'P 1'
#
loop_
_entity.id
_entity.type
_entity.pdbx_description
1 polymer ?
#
loop_
_entity_poly.entity_id
_entity_poly.type
_entity_poly.pdbx_seq_one_letter_code
_entity_poly.pdbx_strand_id
1 'polypeptide(L)'
;MTPQRHYRQAIVLSAGIHGNEIAPIELLNQLVSELLAGVRPLAVRLLVVLGTPAAMRAGKRYIHNDMNRLFADPHCDFSHSEETLRAQQLEQEVKRFFDPEAAERFHYDLHTAIRGSCLPRFALLPFQTRPYSGKMLAWLDAADLDALVMHNAPCSTFSYFSSKYFNAASCTLELGKAQPFGRNDLS
;
A
#
# COMPACT_ATOMS: atom_id res chain seq x y z
N MET A 1 -11.72 9.27 -2.91
CA MET A 1 -12.54 9.49 -4.11
C MET A 1 -13.67 8.47 -4.12
N THR A 2 -14.91 8.91 -4.32
CA THR A 2 -16.08 8.02 -4.36
C THR A 2 -16.71 8.13 -5.75
N PRO A 3 -17.01 7.01 -6.43
CA PRO A 3 -17.65 7.06 -7.73
C PRO A 3 -19.10 7.52 -7.62
N GLN A 4 -19.63 8.14 -8.68
CA GLN A 4 -21.03 8.59 -8.73
C GLN A 4 -22.03 7.43 -8.85
N ARG A 5 -21.56 6.25 -9.29
CA ARG A 5 -22.37 5.02 -9.43
C ARG A 5 -22.11 4.08 -8.26
N HIS A 6 -23.01 3.11 -8.09
CA HIS A 6 -22.81 2.01 -7.14
C HIS A 6 -21.46 1.32 -7.37
N TYR A 7 -20.74 1.03 -6.29
CA TYR A 7 -19.45 0.35 -6.31
C TYR A 7 -19.52 -0.94 -5.48
N ARG A 8 -18.70 -1.94 -5.85
CA ARG A 8 -18.62 -3.21 -5.11
C ARG A 8 -17.29 -3.39 -4.38
N GLN A 9 -16.34 -2.51 -4.64
CA GLN A 9 -15.02 -2.53 -4.02
C GLN A 9 -14.66 -1.16 -3.43
N ALA A 10 -14.06 -1.20 -2.26
CA ALA A 10 -13.35 -0.10 -1.63
C ALA A 10 -11.86 -0.45 -1.57
N ILE A 11 -11.03 0.35 -2.23
CA ILE A 11 -9.60 0.06 -2.43
C ILE A 11 -8.77 1.16 -1.79
N VAL A 12 -7.82 0.76 -0.96
CA VAL A 12 -6.71 1.61 -0.53
C VAL A 12 -5.51 1.30 -1.42
N LEU A 13 -4.93 2.33 -2.03
CA LEU A 13 -3.63 2.27 -2.70
C LEU A 13 -2.66 3.15 -1.93
N SER A 14 -1.62 2.56 -1.35
CA SER A 14 -0.55 3.31 -0.68
C SER A 14 0.75 3.20 -1.45
N ALA A 15 1.53 4.28 -1.44
CA ALA A 15 2.91 4.28 -1.90
C ALA A 15 3.74 5.23 -1.02
N GLY A 16 5.06 5.06 -1.10
CA GLY A 16 5.98 5.93 -0.40
C GLY A 16 5.88 5.80 1.13
N ILE A 17 5.47 4.64 1.63
CA ILE A 17 5.67 4.29 3.05
C ILE A 17 7.16 4.43 3.38
N HIS A 18 8.03 3.97 2.46
CA HIS A 18 9.43 4.37 2.40
C HIS A 18 9.64 5.48 1.38
N GLY A 19 10.32 6.56 1.78
CA GLY A 19 10.43 7.77 0.95
C GLY A 19 11.33 7.63 -0.29
N ASN A 20 12.22 6.64 -0.32
CA ASN A 20 13.15 6.42 -1.43
C ASN A 20 12.60 5.49 -2.52
N GLU A 21 11.37 5.02 -2.38
CA GLU A 21 10.71 4.09 -3.31
C GLU A 21 9.80 4.87 -4.26
N ILE A 22 10.40 5.41 -5.33
CA ILE A 22 9.79 6.47 -6.14
C ILE A 22 8.81 5.96 -7.20
N ALA A 23 9.10 4.82 -7.84
CA ALA A 23 8.28 4.30 -8.95
C ALA A 23 6.79 4.21 -8.60
N PRO A 24 6.40 3.65 -7.43
CA PRO A 24 5.00 3.56 -7.07
C PRO A 24 4.35 4.91 -6.76
N ILE A 25 5.13 5.89 -6.30
CA ILE A 25 4.64 7.26 -6.09
C ILE A 25 4.28 7.90 -7.43
N GLU A 26 5.14 7.74 -8.44
CA GLU A 26 4.89 8.23 -9.79
C GLU A 26 3.67 7.56 -10.44
N LEU A 27 3.55 6.23 -10.29
CA LEU A 27 2.40 5.47 -10.76
C LEU A 27 1.09 5.96 -10.13
N LEU A 28 1.06 6.18 -8.82
CA LEU A 28 -0.13 6.73 -8.16
C LEU A 28 -0.43 8.15 -8.60
N ASN A 29 0.58 8.99 -8.81
CA ASN A 29 0.39 10.35 -9.30
C ASN A 29 -0.21 10.36 -10.73
N GLN A 30 0.26 9.48 -11.61
CA GLN A 30 -0.31 9.32 -12.94
C GLN A 30 -1.78 8.85 -12.86
N LEU A 31 -2.06 7.81 -12.07
CA LEU A 31 -3.42 7.30 -11.89
C LEU A 31 -4.38 8.39 -11.39
N VAL A 32 -3.98 9.14 -10.35
CA VAL A 32 -4.81 10.22 -9.81
C VAL A 32 -5.03 11.31 -10.85
N SER A 33 -4.00 11.66 -11.63
CA SER A 33 -4.10 12.65 -12.70
C SER A 33 -5.08 12.21 -13.79
N GLU A 34 -5.01 10.96 -14.24
CA GLU A 34 -5.94 10.39 -15.22
C GLU A 34 -7.40 10.37 -14.71
N LEU A 35 -7.60 10.03 -13.44
CA LEU A 35 -8.92 10.01 -12.81
C LEU A 35 -9.52 11.42 -12.69
N LEU A 36 -8.72 12.41 -12.27
CA LEU A 36 -9.16 13.80 -12.13
C LEU A 36 -9.40 14.47 -13.48
N ALA A 37 -8.63 14.11 -14.51
CA ALA A 37 -8.84 14.57 -15.88
C ALA A 37 -10.02 13.89 -16.59
N GLY A 38 -10.62 12.85 -15.99
CA GLY A 38 -11.71 12.07 -16.60
C GLY A 38 -11.26 11.15 -17.74
N VAL A 39 -9.95 10.97 -17.95
CA VAL A 39 -9.38 10.04 -18.93
C VAL A 39 -9.72 8.60 -18.55
N ARG A 40 -9.72 8.30 -17.25
CA ARG A 40 -10.09 7.00 -16.70
C ARG A 40 -11.33 7.13 -15.81
N PRO A 41 -12.39 6.33 -16.02
CA PRO A 41 -13.55 6.36 -15.14
C PRO A 41 -13.25 5.70 -13.79
N LEU A 42 -13.70 6.32 -12.70
CA LEU A 42 -13.64 5.72 -11.36
C LEU A 42 -14.81 4.75 -11.16
N ALA A 43 -14.52 3.46 -10.99
CA ALA A 43 -15.52 2.40 -10.77
C ALA A 43 -15.57 1.86 -9.33
N VAL A 44 -14.55 2.19 -8.53
CA VAL A 44 -14.39 1.72 -7.14
C VAL A 44 -14.31 2.92 -6.20
N ARG A 45 -14.69 2.74 -4.93
CA ARG A 45 -14.35 3.73 -3.92
C ARG A 45 -12.86 3.63 -3.63
N LEU A 46 -12.13 4.72 -3.77
CA LEU A 46 -10.66 4.73 -3.78
C LEU A 46 -10.12 5.68 -2.72
N LEU A 47 -9.21 5.20 -1.88
CA LEU A 47 -8.33 6.01 -1.04
C LEU A 47 -6.91 5.87 -1.58
N VAL A 48 -6.28 6.99 -1.91
CA VAL A 48 -4.87 7.05 -2.32
C VAL A 48 -4.07 7.62 -1.16
N VAL A 49 -3.01 6.94 -0.76
CA VAL A 49 -2.17 7.29 0.39
C VAL A 49 -0.73 7.52 -0.05
N LEU A 50 -0.17 8.67 0.32
CA LEU A 50 1.27 8.90 0.32
C LEU A 50 1.79 8.75 1.75
N GLY A 51 2.69 7.80 1.96
CA GLY A 51 3.18 7.41 3.28
C GLY A 51 3.91 8.53 4.03
N THR A 52 5.19 8.73 3.72
CA THR A 52 6.09 9.61 4.47
C THR A 52 6.63 10.76 3.61
N PRO A 53 5.87 11.87 3.39
CA PRO A 53 6.31 13.00 2.57
C PRO A 53 7.66 13.61 2.97
N ALA A 54 8.00 13.62 4.26
CA ALA A 54 9.30 14.09 4.74
C ALA A 54 10.46 13.22 4.23
N ALA A 55 10.33 11.89 4.33
CA ALA A 55 11.30 10.94 3.81
C ALA A 55 11.39 11.00 2.27
N MET A 56 10.26 11.21 1.59
CA MET A 56 10.22 11.41 0.12
C MET A 56 11.05 12.62 -0.29
N ARG A 57 10.81 13.79 0.33
CA ARG A 57 11.58 15.01 0.04
C ARG A 57 13.07 14.85 0.33
N ALA A 58 13.41 14.06 1.35
CA ALA A 58 14.80 13.78 1.71
C ALA A 58 15.45 12.68 0.84
N GLY A 59 14.68 11.98 -0.01
CA GLY A 59 15.16 10.81 -0.77
C GLY A 59 15.62 9.66 0.12
N LYS A 60 15.10 9.55 1.35
CA LYS A 60 15.49 8.54 2.34
C LYS A 60 14.40 7.51 2.53
N ARG A 61 14.78 6.31 2.97
CA ARG A 61 13.82 5.26 3.36
C ARG A 61 12.88 5.75 4.46
N TYR A 62 13.46 6.31 5.51
CA TYR A 62 12.77 6.97 6.63
C TYR A 62 13.67 8.06 7.21
N ILE A 63 13.13 8.92 8.08
CA ILE A 63 13.91 9.96 8.77
C ILE A 63 14.47 9.40 10.09
N HIS A 64 13.60 8.86 10.95
CA HIS A 64 13.94 8.31 12.27
C HIS A 64 13.63 6.83 12.38
N ASN A 65 12.42 6.41 12.00
CA ASN A 65 11.94 5.03 12.19
C ASN A 65 11.34 4.47 10.90
N ASP A 66 11.56 3.18 10.64
CA ASP A 66 10.93 2.50 9.51
C ASP A 66 9.41 2.42 9.75
N MET A 67 8.64 3.24 9.04
CA MET A 67 7.19 3.34 9.22
C MET A 67 6.47 2.02 8.95
N ASN A 68 7.00 1.16 8.08
CA ASN A 68 6.41 -0.16 7.83
C ASN A 68 6.74 -1.21 8.91
N ARG A 69 7.25 -0.75 10.07
CA ARG A 69 7.38 -1.49 11.33
C ARG A 69 6.49 -0.92 12.43
N LEU A 70 5.77 0.17 12.14
CA LEU A 70 5.00 0.91 13.12
C LEU A 70 3.49 0.61 13.05
N PHE A 71 2.99 -0.15 12.08
CA PHE A 71 1.55 -0.42 11.97
C PHE A 71 1.10 -1.62 12.81
N ALA A 72 -0.19 -1.67 13.16
CA ALA A 72 -0.85 -2.78 13.87
C ALA A 72 -0.44 -3.00 15.34
N ASP A 73 -0.50 -1.94 16.15
CA ASP A 73 -0.19 -1.85 17.59
C ASP A 73 1.28 -1.71 18.06
N PRO A 74 2.33 -1.54 17.24
CA PRO A 74 3.70 -1.46 17.76
C PRO A 74 4.07 -0.05 18.24
N HIS A 75 3.24 0.97 18.01
CA HIS A 75 3.52 2.38 18.38
C HIS A 75 3.84 2.59 19.86
N CYS A 76 3.32 1.74 20.76
CA CYS A 76 3.55 1.86 22.19
C CYS A 76 5.01 1.58 22.58
N ASP A 77 5.75 0.84 21.74
CA ASP A 77 7.13 0.42 22.02
C ASP A 77 8.18 1.35 21.39
N PHE A 78 7.77 2.29 20.52
CA PHE A 78 8.66 3.24 19.87
C PHE A 78 8.62 4.61 20.53
N SER A 79 9.78 5.28 20.54
CA SER A 79 9.85 6.68 20.94
C SER A 79 9.05 7.56 19.98
N HIS A 80 8.45 8.61 20.54
CA HIS A 80 7.68 9.58 19.77
C HIS A 80 8.54 10.20 18.65
N SER A 81 8.02 10.15 17.44
CA SER A 81 8.65 10.66 16.21
C SER A 81 7.58 11.05 15.18
N GLU A 82 7.98 11.80 14.15
CA GLU A 82 7.08 12.15 13.04
C GLU A 82 6.48 10.90 12.37
N GLU A 83 7.25 9.83 12.20
CA GLU A 83 6.74 8.58 11.61
C GLU A 83 5.72 7.86 12.51
N THR A 84 5.90 7.88 13.84
CA THR A 84 4.90 7.29 14.76
C THR A 84 3.57 8.04 14.69
N LEU A 85 3.61 9.37 14.66
CA LEU A 85 2.42 10.21 14.48
C LEU A 85 1.78 9.97 13.11
N ARG A 86 2.61 9.91 12.06
CA ARG A 86 2.13 9.70 10.70
C ARG A 86 1.44 8.35 10.54
N ALA A 87 2.03 7.28 11.07
CA ALA A 87 1.42 5.96 11.00
C ALA A 87 0.08 5.91 11.74
N GLN A 88 -0.04 6.51 12.93
CA GLN A 88 -1.33 6.65 13.63
C GLN A 88 -2.36 7.41 12.80
N GLN A 89 -1.96 8.51 12.15
CA GLN A 89 -2.86 9.25 11.25
C GLN A 89 -3.34 8.38 10.09
N LEU A 90 -2.43 7.62 9.45
CA LEU A 90 -2.77 6.74 8.34
C LEU A 90 -3.71 5.60 8.78
N GLU A 91 -3.49 5.00 9.95
CA GLU A 91 -4.40 4.02 10.53
C GLU A 91 -5.80 4.61 10.76
N GLN A 92 -5.89 5.84 11.26
CA GLN A 92 -7.17 6.53 11.45
C GLN A 92 -7.88 6.86 10.12
N GLU A 93 -7.15 7.25 9.08
CA GLU A 93 -7.72 7.51 7.75
C GLU A 93 -8.24 6.21 7.12
N VAL A 94 -7.48 5.12 7.21
CA VAL A 94 -7.90 3.81 6.72
C VAL A 94 -9.11 3.30 7.51
N LYS A 95 -9.15 3.51 8.83
CA LYS A 95 -10.32 3.21 9.66
C LYS A 95 -11.55 3.96 9.18
N ARG A 96 -11.45 5.29 9.01
CA ARG A 96 -12.54 6.13 8.48
C ARG A 96 -12.95 5.72 7.06
N PHE A 97 -12.01 5.21 6.28
CA PHE A 97 -12.31 4.73 4.94
C PHE A 97 -13.08 3.42 4.96
N PHE A 98 -12.66 2.43 5.75
CA PHE A 98 -13.29 1.10 5.78
C PHE A 98 -14.49 0.95 6.72
N ASP A 99 -14.77 1.92 7.59
CA ASP A 99 -15.89 1.89 8.52
C ASP A 99 -16.88 3.02 8.20
N PRO A 100 -18.17 2.74 7.85
CA PRO A 100 -18.89 1.46 7.86
C PRO A 100 -18.98 0.78 6.47
N GLU A 101 -17.88 0.65 5.73
CA GLU A 101 -17.89 0.17 4.34
C GLU A 101 -18.46 -1.24 4.20
N ALA A 102 -19.45 -1.42 3.34
CA ALA A 102 -20.08 -2.73 3.06
C ALA A 102 -19.51 -3.42 1.81
N ALA A 103 -18.81 -2.68 0.95
CA ALA A 103 -18.10 -3.22 -0.21
C ALA A 103 -16.94 -4.14 0.18
N GLU A 104 -16.48 -4.94 -0.77
CA GLU A 104 -15.25 -5.72 -0.61
C GLU A 104 -14.05 -4.78 -0.42
N ARG A 105 -13.24 -5.03 0.61
CA ARG A 105 -12.14 -4.15 1.02
C ARG A 105 -10.83 -4.69 0.48
N PHE A 106 -10.06 -3.84 -0.22
CA PHE A 106 -8.74 -4.17 -0.73
C PHE A 106 -7.71 -3.14 -0.27
N HIS A 107 -6.47 -3.57 -0.05
CA HIS A 107 -5.36 -2.65 0.24
C HIS A 107 -4.07 -3.14 -0.43
N TYR A 108 -3.61 -2.38 -1.42
CA TYR A 108 -2.33 -2.62 -2.10
C TYR A 108 -1.31 -1.59 -1.63
N ASP A 109 -0.32 -2.08 -0.90
CA ASP A 109 0.78 -1.27 -0.40
C ASP A 109 1.97 -1.40 -1.35
N LEU A 110 2.19 -0.38 -2.18
CA LEU A 110 3.12 -0.42 -3.29
C LEU A 110 4.52 0.02 -2.86
N HIS A 111 5.48 -0.84 -3.13
CA HIS A 111 6.87 -0.73 -2.75
C HIS A 111 7.80 -1.04 -3.94
N THR A 112 9.07 -0.70 -3.77
CA THR A 112 10.13 -1.16 -4.66
C THR A 112 11.30 -1.71 -3.86
N ALA A 113 11.88 -2.79 -4.35
CA ALA A 113 12.99 -3.44 -3.70
C ALA A 113 14.26 -2.58 -3.83
N ILE A 114 14.92 -2.36 -2.70
CA ILE A 114 16.23 -1.69 -2.64
C ILE A 114 17.36 -2.66 -3.04
N ARG A 115 17.17 -3.97 -2.85
CA ARG A 115 18.14 -5.02 -3.18
C ARG A 115 17.68 -5.80 -4.40
N GLY A 116 18.62 -6.25 -5.22
CA GLY A 116 18.34 -7.21 -6.28
C GLY A 116 17.72 -8.48 -5.70
N SER A 117 16.62 -8.92 -6.28
CA SER A 117 15.96 -10.19 -5.99
C SER A 117 16.05 -11.08 -7.23
N CYS A 118 16.17 -12.40 -7.04
CA CYS A 118 16.01 -13.36 -8.14
C CYS A 118 14.58 -13.35 -8.69
N LEU A 119 13.62 -12.84 -7.91
CA LEU A 119 12.22 -12.64 -8.24
C LEU A 119 11.94 -11.13 -8.12
N PRO A 120 12.14 -10.35 -9.21
CA PRO A 120 12.09 -8.89 -9.16
C PRO A 120 10.76 -8.32 -8.70
N ARG A 121 9.65 -8.94 -9.10
CA ARG A 121 8.28 -8.50 -8.79
C ARG A 121 7.57 -9.56 -7.97
N PHE A 122 7.17 -9.25 -6.75
CA PHE A 122 6.47 -10.21 -5.91
C PHE A 122 5.48 -9.52 -4.96
N ALA A 123 4.50 -10.29 -4.48
CA ALA A 123 3.61 -9.83 -3.43
C ALA A 123 3.90 -10.53 -2.11
N LEU A 124 3.91 -9.78 -1.02
CA LEU A 124 3.88 -10.29 0.35
C LEU A 124 2.44 -10.28 0.86
N LEU A 125 1.92 -11.46 1.15
CA LEU A 125 0.62 -11.67 1.76
C LEU A 125 0.78 -11.65 3.29
N PRO A 126 0.04 -10.78 4.00
CA PRO A 126 0.11 -10.68 5.45
C PRO A 126 -0.43 -11.95 6.09
N PHE A 127 0.13 -12.32 7.24
CA PHE A 127 -0.37 -13.48 7.99
C PHE A 127 -1.85 -13.30 8.33
N GLN A 128 -2.63 -14.34 8.09
CA GLN A 128 -4.03 -14.43 8.50
C GLN A 128 -4.44 -15.90 8.60
N THR A 129 -5.44 -16.20 9.43
CA THR A 129 -5.99 -17.56 9.60
C THR A 129 -7.14 -17.86 8.65
N ARG A 130 -7.68 -16.83 7.99
CA ARG A 130 -8.76 -16.94 7.00
C ARG A 130 -8.19 -17.18 5.59
N PRO A 131 -8.97 -17.77 4.67
CA PRO A 131 -8.55 -17.90 3.28
C PRO A 131 -8.25 -16.55 2.63
N TYR A 132 -7.25 -16.53 1.73
CA TYR A 132 -7.00 -15.35 0.90
C TYR A 132 -8.10 -15.15 -0.13
N SER A 133 -8.39 -13.89 -0.46
CA SER A 133 -9.39 -13.54 -1.46
C SER A 133 -9.00 -14.08 -2.83
N GLY A 134 -9.84 -14.96 -3.40
CA GLY A 134 -9.63 -15.47 -4.76
C GLY A 134 -9.58 -14.35 -5.81
N LYS A 135 -10.33 -13.26 -5.61
CA LYS A 135 -10.31 -12.09 -6.49
C LYS A 135 -8.96 -11.37 -6.42
N MET A 136 -8.41 -11.18 -5.22
CA MET A 136 -7.08 -10.58 -5.07
C MET A 136 -6.01 -11.46 -5.73
N LEU A 137 -6.05 -12.77 -5.50
CA LEU A 137 -5.08 -13.69 -6.11
C LEU A 137 -5.13 -13.66 -7.64
N ALA A 138 -6.34 -13.62 -8.23
CA ALA A 138 -6.51 -13.50 -9.67
C ALA A 138 -5.98 -12.17 -10.22
N TRP A 139 -6.12 -11.05 -9.50
CA TRP A 139 -5.53 -9.77 -9.90
C TRP A 139 -4.01 -9.74 -9.77
N LEU A 140 -3.46 -10.42 -8.76
CA LEU A 140 -2.01 -10.55 -8.59
C LEU A 140 -1.39 -11.41 -9.69
N ASP A 141 -2.07 -12.48 -10.09
CA ASP A 141 -1.69 -13.32 -11.23
C ASP A 141 -1.72 -12.53 -12.55
N ALA A 142 -2.80 -11.77 -12.78
CA ALA A 142 -2.92 -10.90 -13.95
C ALA A 142 -1.91 -9.74 -13.99
N ALA A 143 -1.32 -9.37 -12.84
CA ALA A 143 -0.26 -8.38 -12.74
C ALA A 143 1.13 -8.95 -13.10
N ASP A 144 1.21 -10.23 -13.49
CA ASP A 144 2.42 -10.90 -13.95
C ASP A 144 3.56 -10.81 -12.90
N LEU A 145 3.21 -11.08 -11.64
CA LEU A 145 4.19 -11.15 -10.55
C LEU A 145 4.97 -12.46 -10.62
N ASP A 146 6.26 -12.41 -10.32
CA ASP A 146 7.14 -13.57 -10.36
C ASP A 146 6.88 -14.53 -9.18
N ALA A 147 6.33 -14.02 -8.07
CA ALA A 147 5.99 -14.82 -6.90
C ALA A 147 4.96 -14.20 -5.95
N LEU A 148 4.35 -15.08 -5.17
CA LEU A 148 3.58 -14.74 -3.97
C LEU A 148 4.26 -15.34 -2.75
N VAL A 149 4.54 -14.52 -1.74
CA VAL A 149 5.19 -14.91 -0.49
C VAL A 149 4.22 -14.69 0.66
N MET A 150 4.00 -15.71 1.49
CA MET A 150 3.06 -15.65 2.61
C MET A 150 3.81 -15.51 3.94
N HIS A 151 3.42 -14.54 4.76
CA HIS A 151 3.89 -14.48 6.14
C HIS A 151 3.28 -15.62 6.97
N ASN A 152 4.11 -16.28 7.76
CA ASN A 152 3.71 -17.37 8.66
C ASN A 152 3.42 -16.92 10.11
N ALA A 153 3.61 -15.63 10.41
CA ALA A 153 3.35 -15.02 11.71
C ALA A 153 2.92 -13.54 11.55
N PRO A 154 2.21 -12.97 12.54
CA PRO A 154 1.89 -11.53 12.59
C PRO A 154 3.11 -10.64 12.35
N CYS A 155 2.91 -9.51 11.67
CA CYS A 155 3.96 -8.51 11.42
C CYS A 155 3.39 -7.09 11.57
N SER A 156 4.24 -6.06 11.65
CA SER A 156 3.82 -4.67 11.88
C SER A 156 3.76 -3.83 10.61
N THR A 157 3.28 -4.42 9.51
CA THR A 157 3.18 -3.77 8.20
C THR A 157 1.82 -3.13 7.96
N PHE A 158 1.74 -2.18 7.04
CA PHE A 158 0.49 -1.49 6.74
C PHE A 158 -0.55 -2.42 6.09
N SER A 159 -0.09 -3.33 5.23
CA SER A 159 -0.92 -4.38 4.64
C SER A 159 -1.44 -5.35 5.72
N TYR A 160 -0.63 -5.73 6.72
CA TYR A 160 -1.10 -6.53 7.85
C TYR A 160 -2.12 -5.79 8.71
N PHE A 161 -1.92 -4.50 9.01
CA PHE A 161 -2.92 -3.69 9.73
C PHE A 161 -4.30 -3.76 9.06
N SER A 162 -4.36 -3.53 7.74
CA SER A 162 -5.66 -3.58 7.05
C SER A 162 -6.29 -4.97 7.02
N SER A 163 -5.46 -6.02 6.92
CA SER A 163 -5.90 -7.40 7.05
C SER A 163 -6.45 -7.69 8.46
N LYS A 164 -5.72 -7.31 9.51
CA LYS A 164 -6.05 -7.62 10.91
C LYS A 164 -7.34 -6.94 11.37
N TYR A 165 -7.48 -5.63 11.17
CA TYR A 165 -8.60 -4.86 11.75
C TYR A 165 -9.83 -4.76 10.85
N PHE A 166 -9.67 -4.86 9.53
CA PHE A 166 -10.77 -4.60 8.60
C PHE A 166 -11.12 -5.79 7.72
N ASN A 167 -10.47 -6.94 7.90
CA ASN A 167 -10.60 -8.10 7.02
C ASN A 167 -10.38 -7.76 5.54
N ALA A 168 -9.57 -6.73 5.25
CA ALA A 168 -9.27 -6.35 3.88
C ALA A 168 -8.41 -7.42 3.21
N ALA A 169 -8.67 -7.68 1.93
CA ALA A 169 -7.75 -8.41 1.08
C ALA A 169 -6.58 -7.49 0.77
N SER A 170 -5.45 -7.70 1.45
CA SER A 170 -4.31 -6.81 1.38
C SER A 170 -3.02 -7.53 1.04
N CYS A 171 -2.09 -6.80 0.43
CA CYS A 171 -0.73 -7.25 0.21
C CYS A 171 0.22 -6.06 0.11
N THR A 172 1.49 -6.34 0.32
CA THR A 172 2.59 -5.45 -0.04
C THR A 172 3.13 -5.91 -1.40
N LEU A 173 3.19 -5.00 -2.37
CA LEU A 173 3.63 -5.24 -3.74
C LEU A 173 5.04 -4.68 -3.93
N GLU A 174 6.00 -5.54 -4.19
CA GLU A 174 7.36 -5.14 -4.56
C GLU A 174 7.45 -5.12 -6.08
N LEU A 175 7.45 -3.93 -6.68
CA LEU A 175 7.28 -3.73 -8.13
C LEU A 175 8.60 -3.64 -8.91
N GLY A 176 9.65 -4.32 -8.44
CA GLY A 176 10.99 -4.23 -9.03
C GLY A 176 11.91 -3.23 -8.33
N LYS A 177 12.94 -2.75 -9.04
CA LYS A 177 14.01 -1.94 -8.45
C LYS A 177 13.64 -0.46 -8.35
N ALA A 178 13.97 0.16 -7.23
CA ALA A 178 13.84 1.61 -7.07
C ALA A 178 14.79 2.37 -8.01
N GLN A 179 14.26 3.28 -8.84
CA GLN A 179 15.04 4.30 -9.56
C GLN A 179 14.69 5.71 -9.05
N PRO A 180 15.57 6.71 -9.24
CA PRO A 180 15.24 8.10 -8.99
C PRO A 180 14.02 8.58 -9.77
N PHE A 181 13.39 9.67 -9.30
CA PHE A 181 12.26 10.32 -9.99
C PHE A 181 12.60 10.63 -11.46
N GLY A 182 11.64 10.38 -12.36
CA GLY A 182 11.76 10.58 -13.80
C GLY A 182 12.59 9.51 -14.53
N ARG A 183 13.00 8.44 -13.84
CA ARG A 183 13.80 7.35 -14.43
C ARG A 183 13.13 5.97 -14.35
N ASN A 184 11.93 5.88 -13.78
CA ASN A 184 11.18 4.64 -13.76
C ASN A 184 10.47 4.47 -15.10
N ASP A 185 10.56 3.26 -15.66
CA ASP A 185 9.67 2.86 -16.75
C ASP A 185 8.30 2.54 -16.15
N LEU A 186 7.29 3.32 -16.54
CA LEU A 186 5.91 3.22 -16.04
C LEU A 186 4.98 2.57 -17.07
N SER A 187 5.53 2.08 -18.19
CA SER A 187 4.77 1.48 -19.29
C SER A 187 4.30 0.05 -19.02
#